data_AF-A0A930X8F3-F1
#
_entry.id   AF-A0A930X8F3-F1
#
_cell.length_a   1.000
_cell.length_b   1.000
_cell.length_c   1.000
_cell.angle_alpha   90.00
_cell.angle_beta   90.00
_cell.angle_gamma   90.00
#
_symmetry.space_group_name_H-M   'P 1'
#
loop_
_entity.id
_entity.type
_entity.pdbx_description
1 polymer ?
#
loop_
_entity_poly.entity_id
_entity_poly.type
_entity_poly.pdbx_seq_one_letter_code
_entity_poly.pdbx_strand_id
1 'polypeptide(L)'
;MLQIYQRNNTFDPIFIKFHTELLAGIIGKTVLGFVGISLFLLTITGLLLWNGWQKLALGFKIRFGSKWRLLNYDIHKVIGILSFIFVANFAITGAILALDKPSG
;
A
#
# COMPACT_ATOMS: atom_id res chain seq x y z
N MET A 1 26.56 -25.72 3.68
CA MET A 1 25.12 -25.53 3.39
C MET A 1 24.69 -24.10 3.75
N LEU A 2 25.29 -23.07 3.15
CA LEU A 2 24.80 -21.67 3.16
C LEU A 2 25.26 -20.97 1.88
N GLN A 3 24.96 -21.58 0.72
CA GLN A 3 25.00 -20.90 -0.59
C GLN A 3 23.63 -20.33 -0.97
N ILE A 4 22.79 -20.04 0.01
CA ILE A 4 21.42 -19.62 -0.27
C ILE A 4 21.41 -18.09 -0.22
N TYR A 5 21.23 -17.48 -1.39
CA TYR A 5 20.88 -16.08 -1.63
C TYR A 5 21.96 -15.11 -2.15
N GLN A 6 22.77 -15.53 -3.13
CA GLN A 6 23.35 -14.57 -4.08
C GLN A 6 22.25 -14.14 -5.08
N ARG A 7 21.41 -13.17 -4.70
CA ARG A 7 20.43 -12.58 -5.63
C ARG A 7 21.14 -11.62 -6.58
N ASN A 8 21.70 -12.17 -7.66
CA ASN A 8 22.27 -11.41 -8.78
C ASN A 8 21.18 -10.89 -9.72
N ASN A 9 20.41 -9.90 -9.28
CA ASN A 9 19.43 -9.23 -10.13
C ASN A 9 19.75 -7.74 -10.22
N THR A 10 19.93 -7.25 -11.44
CA THR A 10 20.31 -5.88 -11.87
C THR A 10 19.29 -4.78 -11.51
N PHE A 11 18.30 -5.07 -10.67
CA PHE A 11 17.42 -4.03 -10.10
C PHE A 11 18.23 -3.28 -9.04
N ASP A 12 18.33 -1.95 -9.15
CA ASP A 12 19.24 -1.20 -8.29
C ASP A 12 19.00 -1.55 -6.82
N PRO A 13 20.05 -2.00 -6.10
CA PRO A 13 19.93 -2.49 -4.73
C PRO A 13 19.32 -1.45 -3.78
N ILE A 14 19.36 -0.17 -4.16
CA ILE A 14 18.76 0.95 -3.42
C ILE A 14 17.23 0.87 -3.43
N PHE A 15 16.56 0.64 -4.57
CA PHE A 15 15.10 0.62 -4.62
C PHE A 15 14.53 -0.55 -3.83
N ILE A 16 15.17 -1.72 -3.91
CA ILE A 16 14.77 -2.89 -3.13
C ILE A 16 14.96 -2.61 -1.65
N LYS A 17 16.14 -2.14 -1.23
CA LYS A 17 16.40 -1.82 0.18
C LYS A 17 15.52 -0.70 0.72
N PHE A 18 15.16 0.28 -0.11
CA PHE A 18 14.18 1.30 0.25
C PHE A 18 12.78 0.68 0.44
N HIS A 19 12.34 -0.14 -0.51
CA HIS A 19 11.01 -0.75 -0.46
C HIS A 19 10.87 -1.79 0.65
N THR A 20 11.93 -2.49 1.04
CA THR A 20 11.87 -3.55 2.07
C THR A 20 12.39 -3.14 3.44
N GLU A 21 13.22 -2.09 3.53
CA GLU A 21 13.91 -1.70 4.76
C GLU A 21 14.01 -0.18 4.95
N LEU A 22 13.40 0.63 4.08
CA LEU A 22 13.52 2.10 4.09
C LEU A 22 14.98 2.62 4.14
N LEU A 23 15.93 1.83 3.61
CA LEU A 23 17.38 2.08 3.69
C LEU A 23 17.94 2.16 5.13
N ALA A 24 17.16 1.74 6.14
CA ALA A 24 17.49 1.84 7.56
C ALA A 24 17.63 0.46 8.25
N GLY A 25 17.85 -0.61 7.47
CA GLY A 25 18.09 -1.96 7.98
C GLY A 25 16.95 -2.47 8.87
N ILE A 26 17.29 -2.98 10.05
CA ILE A 26 16.34 -3.56 11.02
C ILE A 26 15.27 -2.54 11.43
N ILE A 27 15.68 -1.32 11.76
CA ILE A 27 14.76 -0.27 12.23
C ILE A 27 13.74 0.05 11.13
N GLY A 28 14.21 0.21 9.89
CA GLY A 28 13.33 0.51 8.77
C GLY A 28 12.39 -0.64 8.41
N LYS A 29 12.78 -1.90 8.59
CA LYS A 29 11.86 -3.06 8.49
C LYS A 29 10.73 -3.00 9.51
N THR A 30 11.04 -2.74 10.78
CA THR A 30 10.04 -2.64 11.84
C THR A 30 9.04 -1.53 11.54
N VAL A 31 9.53 -0.35 11.16
CA VAL A 31 8.69 0.79 10.77
C VAL A 31 7.83 0.41 9.56
N LEU A 32 8.41 -0.22 8.54
CA LEU A 32 7.70 -0.63 7.34
C LEU A 32 6.58 -1.64 7.65
N GLY A 33 6.78 -2.56 8.61
CA GLY A 33 5.74 -3.48 9.07
C GLY A 33 4.52 -2.75 9.64
N PHE A 34 4.75 -1.76 10.53
CA PHE A 34 3.66 -0.92 11.06
C PHE A 34 3.01 -0.05 9.98
N VAL A 35 3.77 0.42 9.00
CA VAL A 35 3.23 1.14 7.83
C VAL A 35 2.32 0.22 7.01
N GLY A 36 2.70 -1.03 6.78
CA GLY A 36 1.87 -2.02 6.08
C GLY A 36 0.56 -2.31 6.82
N ILE A 37 0.61 -2.51 8.14
CA ILE A 37 -0.60 -2.68 8.97
C ILE A 37 -1.48 -1.42 8.91
N SER A 38 -0.87 -0.25 9.04
CA SER A 38 -1.59 1.04 8.99
C SER A 38 -2.24 1.26 7.61
N LEU A 39 -1.55 0.88 6.52
CA LEU A 39 -2.08 0.94 5.16
C LEU A 39 -3.27 -0.01 4.98
N PHE A 40 -3.21 -1.21 5.56
CA PHE A 40 -4.34 -2.14 5.54
C PHE A 40 -5.55 -1.55 6.28
N LEU A 41 -5.34 -1.01 7.49
CA LEU A 41 -6.41 -0.35 8.26
C LEU A 41 -6.99 0.85 7.50
N LEU A 42 -6.16 1.70 6.91
CA LEU A 42 -6.60 2.81 6.07
C LEU A 42 -7.46 2.33 4.90
N THR A 43 -7.07 1.22 4.26
CA THR A 43 -7.81 0.61 3.16
C THR A 43 -9.20 0.15 3.62
N ILE A 44 -9.31 -0.47 4.79
CA ILE A 44 -10.60 -0.82 5.40
C ILE A 44 -11.43 0.43 5.71
N THR A 45 -10.85 1.47 6.32
CA THR A 45 -11.59 2.71 6.62
C THR A 45 -12.08 3.41 5.36
N GLY A 46 -11.29 3.42 4.28
CA GLY A 46 -11.69 3.97 2.99
C GLY A 46 -12.87 3.22 2.37
N LEU A 47 -12.89 1.89 2.52
CA LEU A 47 -14.03 1.07 2.10
C LEU A 47 -15.28 1.41 2.92
N LEU A 48 -15.17 1.54 4.25
CA LEU A 48 -16.31 1.90 5.11
C LEU A 48 -16.88 3.29 4.79
N LEU A 49 -16.01 4.26 4.49
CA LEU A 49 -16.41 5.64 4.17
C LEU A 49 -16.94 5.83 2.73
N TRP A 50 -16.95 4.78 1.91
CA TRP A 50 -17.32 4.89 0.50
C TRP A 50 -18.82 5.21 0.33
N ASN A 51 -19.16 6.34 -0.28
CA ASN A 51 -20.56 6.77 -0.46
C ASN A 51 -21.38 5.89 -1.43
N GLY A 52 -20.74 4.92 -2.11
CA GLY A 52 -21.40 3.93 -2.95
C GLY A 52 -22.36 3.02 -2.18
N TRP A 53 -22.17 2.86 -0.86
CA TRP A 53 -23.09 2.10 0.01
C TRP A 53 -24.50 2.68 0.05
N GLN A 54 -24.64 4.00 -0.11
CA GLN A 54 -25.95 4.66 -0.13
C GLN A 54 -26.52 4.67 -1.55
N LYS A 55 -25.70 5.06 -2.54
CA LYS A 55 -26.06 5.12 -3.95
C LYS A 55 -24.83 4.85 -4.81
N LEU A 56 -24.83 3.73 -5.54
CA LEU A 56 -23.71 3.34 -6.42
C LEU A 56 -23.34 4.42 -7.44
N ALA A 57 -24.34 5.12 -8.00
CA ALA A 57 -24.12 6.21 -8.94
C ALA A 57 -23.29 7.36 -8.33
N LEU A 58 -23.39 7.62 -7.02
CA LEU A 58 -22.55 8.61 -6.33
C LEU A 58 -21.14 8.09 -6.07
N GLY A 59 -21.00 6.78 -5.82
CA GLY A 59 -19.74 6.06 -5.68
C GLY A 59 -18.82 6.23 -6.87
N PHE A 60 -19.38 6.13 -8.08
CA PHE A 60 -18.62 6.19 -9.34
C PHE A 60 -18.66 7.55 -10.06
N LYS A 61 -19.29 8.57 -9.46
CA LYS A 61 -19.36 9.90 -10.06
C LYS A 61 -18.02 10.64 -9.93
N ILE A 62 -17.52 11.12 -11.07
CA ILE A 62 -16.35 12.02 -11.18
C ILE A 62 -16.80 13.33 -11.80
N ARG A 63 -16.50 14.46 -11.13
CA ARG A 63 -16.83 15.81 -11.62
C ARG A 63 -15.62 16.47 -12.28
N PHE A 64 -15.48 16.24 -13.58
CA PHE A 64 -14.50 16.94 -14.42
C PHE A 64 -14.87 18.44 -14.52
N GLY A 65 -13.89 19.33 -14.32
CA GLY A 65 -14.10 20.79 -14.26
C GLY A 65 -14.38 21.36 -12.86
N SER A 66 -14.34 20.54 -11.81
CA SER A 66 -14.42 20.99 -10.43
C SER A 66 -13.06 21.49 -9.89
N LYS A 67 -13.07 22.16 -8.72
CA LYS A 67 -11.82 22.56 -8.03
C LYS A 67 -10.92 21.33 -7.81
N TRP A 68 -9.60 21.48 -7.96
CA TRP A 68 -8.60 20.41 -7.81
C TRP A 68 -8.82 19.48 -6.61
N ARG A 69 -9.16 20.03 -5.44
CA ARG A 69 -9.45 19.26 -4.23
C ARG A 69 -10.64 18.29 -4.41
N LEU A 70 -11.71 18.73 -5.07
CA LEU A 70 -12.90 17.91 -5.31
C LEU A 70 -12.64 16.85 -6.38
N LEU A 71 -11.88 17.20 -7.42
CA LEU A 71 -11.47 16.25 -8.45
C LEU A 71 -10.62 15.13 -7.85
N ASN A 72 -9.61 15.47 -7.03
CA ASN A 72 -8.78 14.48 -6.33
C ASN A 72 -9.61 13.59 -5.39
N TYR A 73 -10.58 14.16 -4.67
CA TYR A 73 -11.49 13.37 -3.84
C TYR A 73 -12.33 12.39 -4.67
N ASP A 74 -12.93 12.87 -5.76
CA ASP A 74 -13.75 12.03 -6.65
C ASP A 74 -12.91 10.91 -7.28
N ILE A 75 -11.69 11.21 -7.73
CA ILE A 75 -10.73 10.24 -8.28
C ILE A 75 -10.30 9.23 -7.21
N HIS A 76 -9.89 9.68 -6.02
CA HIS A 76 -9.43 8.80 -4.95
C HIS A 76 -10.52 7.81 -4.51
N LYS A 77 -11.76 8.29 -4.43
CA LYS A 77 -12.93 7.46 -4.14
C LYS A 77 -13.15 6.38 -5.21
N VAL A 78 -13.07 6.72 -6.50
CA VAL A 78 -13.31 5.77 -7.60
C VAL A 78 -12.14 4.80 -7.78
N ILE A 79 -10.91 5.30 -7.83
CA ILE A 79 -9.72 4.44 -7.96
C ILE A 79 -9.59 3.58 -6.70
N GLY A 80 -9.79 4.15 -5.52
CA GLY A 80 -9.67 3.46 -4.25
C GLY A 80 -10.58 2.24 -4.14
N ILE A 81 -11.85 2.35 -4.55
CA ILE A 81 -12.77 1.19 -4.54
C ILE A 81 -12.36 0.15 -5.59
N LEU A 82 -11.91 0.56 -6.77
CA LEU A 82 -11.47 -0.36 -7.83
C LEU A 82 -10.17 -1.09 -7.47
N SER A 83 -9.25 -0.42 -6.76
CA SER A 83 -7.96 -1.00 -6.36
C SER A 83 -7.96 -1.63 -4.97
N PHE A 84 -9.08 -1.60 -4.23
CA PHE A 84 -9.15 -2.00 -2.82
C PHE A 84 -8.53 -3.38 -2.56
N ILE A 85 -8.92 -4.40 -3.34
CA ILE A 85 -8.44 -5.77 -3.14
C ILE A 85 -6.92 -5.86 -3.34
N PHE A 86 -6.38 -5.18 -4.34
CA PHE A 86 -4.94 -5.19 -4.61
C PHE A 86 -4.15 -4.48 -3.52
N VAL A 87 -4.59 -3.28 -3.11
CA VAL A 87 -3.93 -2.52 -2.04
C VAL A 87 -3.98 -3.28 -0.71
N ALA A 88 -5.11 -3.91 -0.40
CA ALA A 88 -5.22 -4.76 0.79
C ALA A 88 -4.24 -5.94 0.76
N ASN A 89 -4.14 -6.65 -0.37
CA ASN A 89 -3.19 -7.76 -0.51
C ASN A 89 -1.73 -7.30 -0.38
N PHE A 90 -1.37 -6.17 -0.99
CA PHE A 90 -0.01 -5.62 -0.89
C PHE A 90 0.32 -5.14 0.54
N ALA A 91 -0.65 -4.54 1.23
CA ALA A 91 -0.47 -4.12 2.61
C ALA A 91 -0.22 -5.32 3.54
N ILE A 92 -1.02 -6.40 3.40
CA ILE A 92 -0.88 -7.62 4.20
C ILE A 92 0.45 -8.32 3.88
N THR A 93 0.71 -8.60 2.60
CA THR A 93 1.93 -9.33 2.19
C THR A 93 3.20 -8.54 2.51
N GLY A 94 3.19 -7.22 2.32
CA GLY A 94 4.28 -6.33 2.70
C GLY A 94 4.53 -6.31 4.21
N ALA A 95 3.47 -6.23 5.03
CA ALA A 95 3.59 -6.28 6.49
C ALA A 95 4.15 -7.63 6.97
N ILE A 96 3.65 -8.74 6.43
CA ILE A 96 4.16 -10.08 6.77
C ILE A 96 5.63 -10.18 6.40
N LEU A 97 6.04 -9.80 5.18
CA LEU A 97 7.43 -9.87 4.75
C LEU A 97 8.37 -9.01 5.61
N ALA A 98 7.91 -7.86 6.08
CA ALA A 98 8.68 -6.97 6.94
C ALA A 98 8.86 -7.52 8.37
N LEU A 99 7.88 -8.28 8.87
CA LEU A 99 7.85 -8.81 10.25
C LEU A 99 8.36 -10.25 10.37
N ASP A 100 8.29 -11.05 9.30
CA ASP A 100 8.60 -12.49 9.30
C ASP A 100 10.11 -12.78 9.38
N LYS A 101 10.97 -11.90 8.83
CA LYS A 101 12.41 -12.14 8.81
C LYS A 101 13.16 -11.48 9.97
N PRO A 102 13.64 -12.25 10.97
CA PRO A 102 14.74 -11.79 11.79
C PRO A 102 15.99 -11.73 10.91
N SER A 103 16.52 -10.51 10.69
CA SER A 103 17.85 -10.34 10.09
C SER A 103 18.90 -10.60 11.18
N GLY A 104 19.20 -11.87 11.41
CA GLY A 104 20.36 -12.37 12.12
C GLY A 104 21.21 -13.20 11.18
#